data_AF-A0A659R4V1-F1
#
_entry.id   AF-A0A659R4V1-F1
#
_cell.length_a   1.000
_cell.length_b   1.000
_cell.length_c   1.000
_cell.angle_alpha   90.00
_cell.angle_beta   90.00
_cell.angle_gamma   90.00
#
_symmetry.space_group_name_H-M   'P 1'
#
loop_
_entity.id
_entity.type
_entity.pdbx_description
1 polymer ?
#
loop_
_entity_poly.entity_id
_entity_poly.type
_entity_poly.pdbx_seq_one_letter_code
_entity_poly.pdbx_strand_id
1 'polypeptide(L)'
;MKDTTVPLTLISLLADGEFHSGEQLGERLGMSRAAINKHIQTLRDWGVDVFTVPGKGYSLPEPIQLLDADRIHSQLDSGNVAVLPVIDSTNQYLLDRIGELRSGDACVA
;
A
#
# COMPACT_ATOMS: atom_id res chain seq x y z
N MET A 1 -10.77 3.51 -11.86
CA MET A 1 -9.85 3.11 -10.78
C MET A 1 -9.90 4.20 -9.73
N LYS A 2 -10.21 3.89 -8.46
CA LYS A 2 -10.10 4.89 -7.38
C LYS A 2 -8.62 5.26 -7.26
N ASP A 3 -8.31 6.54 -7.07
CA ASP A 3 -6.94 6.97 -6.80
C ASP A 3 -6.50 6.43 -5.43
N THR A 4 -5.57 5.48 -5.44
CA THR A 4 -5.02 4.81 -4.25
C THR A 4 -3.66 5.36 -3.84
N THR A 5 -3.13 6.37 -4.54
CA THR A 5 -1.76 6.88 -4.36
C THR A 5 -1.51 7.37 -2.94
N VAL A 6 -2.47 8.14 -2.39
CA VAL A 6 -2.33 8.73 -1.06
C VAL A 6 -2.48 7.69 0.06
N PRO A 7 -3.51 6.82 0.07
CA PRO A 7 -3.56 5.71 1.02
C PRO A 7 -2.30 4.82 0.96
N LEU A 8 -1.79 4.50 -0.23
CA LEU A 8 -0.57 3.71 -0.38
C LEU A 8 0.67 4.41 0.21
N THR A 9 0.76 5.72 0.04
CA THR A 9 1.85 6.49 0.67
C THR A 9 1.70 6.50 2.20
N LEU A 10 0.47 6.62 2.71
CA LEU A 10 0.20 6.59 4.14
C LEU A 10 0.54 5.24 4.78
N ILE A 11 0.15 4.12 4.17
CA ILE A 11 0.49 2.81 4.72
C ILE A 11 2.01 2.58 4.74
N SER A 12 2.73 3.05 3.72
CA SER A 12 4.20 3.00 3.70
C SER A 12 4.84 3.83 4.82
N LEU A 13 4.24 4.95 5.21
CA LEU A 13 4.71 5.76 6.35
C LEU A 13 4.42 5.09 7.69
N LEU A 14 3.30 4.38 7.82
CA LEU A 14 2.87 3.70 9.05
C LEU A 14 3.46 2.27 9.17
N ALA A 15 4.09 1.75 8.13
CA ALA A 15 4.57 0.37 8.05
C ALA A 15 5.61 0.02 9.13
N ASP A 16 6.27 1.02 9.69
CA ASP A 16 7.21 0.86 10.81
C ASP A 16 6.53 0.53 12.14
N GLY A 17 5.20 0.66 12.24
CA GLY A 17 4.42 0.43 13.46
C GLY A 17 4.51 1.57 14.49
N GLU A 18 5.31 2.60 14.23
CA GLU A 18 5.49 3.71 15.16
C GLU A 18 4.31 4.69 15.12
N PHE A 19 4.21 5.56 16.13
CA PHE A 19 3.19 6.60 16.14
C PHE A 19 3.58 7.78 15.25
N HIS A 20 2.73 8.08 14.28
CA HIS A 20 2.85 9.26 13.41
C HIS A 20 1.69 10.21 13.65
N SER A 21 1.98 11.48 13.93
CA SER A 21 0.93 12.46 14.20
C SER A 21 0.18 12.84 12.93
N GLY A 22 -1.12 13.14 13.03
CA GLY A 22 -1.91 13.57 11.87
C GLY A 22 -1.46 14.90 11.28
N GLU A 23 -0.75 15.73 12.06
CA GLU A 23 -0.12 16.97 11.61
C GLU A 23 1.16 16.67 10.81
N GLN A 24 2.04 15.82 11.33
CA GLN A 24 3.26 15.38 10.66
C GLN A 24 2.96 14.69 9.31
N LEU A 25 1.96 13.81 9.28
CA LEU A 25 1.51 13.17 8.04
C LEU A 25 0.91 14.20 7.07
N GLY A 26 0.16 15.17 7.59
CA GLY A 26 -0.40 16.27 6.82
C GLY A 26 0.69 17.13 6.16
N GLU A 27 1.70 17.55 6.91
CA GLU A 27 2.84 18.32 6.40
C GLU A 27 3.61 17.55 5.32
N ARG A 28 3.93 16.27 5.56
CA ARG A 28 4.65 15.43 4.58
C ARG A 28 3.89 15.25 3.27
N LEU A 29 2.56 15.18 3.33
CA LEU A 29 1.71 14.95 2.16
C LEU A 29 1.11 16.23 1.57
N GLY A 30 1.37 17.40 2.17
CA GLY A 30 0.77 18.67 1.77
C GLY A 30 -0.75 18.69 1.95
N MET A 31 -1.25 18.01 2.99
CA MET A 31 -2.68 17.78 3.24
C MET A 31 -3.11 18.27 4.62
N SER A 32 -4.40 18.62 4.75
CA SER A 32 -4.97 18.91 6.07
C SER A 32 -5.10 17.64 6.91
N ARG A 33 -5.07 17.78 8.23
CA ARG A 33 -5.32 16.67 9.16
C ARG A 33 -6.66 15.95 8.89
N ALA A 34 -7.68 16.69 8.47
CA ALA A 34 -8.98 16.12 8.11
C ALA A 34 -8.89 15.24 6.85
N ALA A 35 -8.10 15.64 5.84
CA ALA A 35 -7.84 14.85 4.65
C ALA A 35 -7.04 13.57 5.00
N ILE A 36 -6.03 13.67 5.89
CA ILE A 36 -5.33 12.49 6.41
C ILE A 36 -6.30 11.51 7.05
N ASN A 37 -7.20 11.98 7.94
CA ASN A 37 -8.17 11.11 8.60
C ASN A 37 -9.10 10.38 7.59
N LYS A 38 -9.46 11.04 6.48
CA LYS A 38 -10.24 10.41 5.40
C LYS A 38 -9.47 9.26 4.75
N HIS A 39 -8.18 9.44 4.48
CA HIS A 39 -7.36 8.38 3.89
C HIS A 39 -7.01 7.26 4.88
N ILE A 40 -6.85 7.58 6.17
CA ILE A 40 -6.76 6.56 7.24
C ILE A 40 -8.02 5.70 7.25
N GLN A 41 -9.21 6.30 7.06
CA GLN A 41 -10.44 5.51 6.94
C GLN A 41 -10.41 4.57 5.73
N THR A 42 -9.86 5.01 4.59
CA THR A 42 -9.68 4.12 3.42
C THR A 42 -8.79 2.92 3.75
N LEU A 43 -7.71 3.10 4.53
CA LEU A 43 -6.89 1.97 4.98
C LEU A 43 -7.66 0.99 5.86
N ARG A 44 -8.52 1.49 6.76
CA ARG A 44 -9.42 0.64 7.55
C ARG A 44 -10.43 -0.11 6.69
N ASP A 45 -10.96 0.55 5.65
CA ASP A 45 -11.88 -0.09 4.70
C ASP A 45 -11.18 -1.19 3.88
N TRP A 46 -9.84 -1.15 3.76
CA TRP A 46 -9.02 -2.24 3.20
C TRP A 46 -8.70 -3.36 4.20
N GLY A 47 -9.17 -3.24 5.45
CA GLY A 47 -8.93 -4.22 6.51
C GLY A 47 -7.63 -4.00 7.30
N VAL A 48 -6.94 -2.88 7.10
CA VAL A 48 -5.77 -2.52 7.91
C VAL A 48 -6.24 -2.04 9.28
N ASP A 49 -5.72 -2.66 10.35
CA ASP A 49 -5.96 -2.17 11.69
C ASP A 49 -5.07 -0.95 11.98
N VAL A 50 -5.69 0.22 12.14
CA VAL A 50 -4.99 1.49 12.39
C VAL A 50 -5.49 2.09 13.69
N PHE A 51 -4.65 2.00 14.72
CA PHE A 51 -4.91 2.63 16.00
C PHE A 51 -4.88 4.15 15.90
N THR A 52 -5.71 4.80 16.69
CA THR A 52 -5.69 6.25 16.84
C THR A 52 -5.69 6.61 18.31
N VAL A 53 -4.64 7.27 18.76
CA VAL A 53 -4.50 7.70 20.15
C VAL A 53 -4.56 9.23 20.19
N PRO A 54 -5.56 9.82 20.88
CA PRO A 54 -5.65 11.26 21.06
C PRO A 54 -4.34 11.84 21.60
N GLY A 55 -3.81 12.87 20.92
CA GLY A 55 -2.55 13.51 21.28
C GLY A 55 -1.27 12.81 20.80
N LYS A 56 -1.33 11.56 20.29
CA LYS A 56 -0.17 10.87 19.67
C LYS A 56 -0.29 10.78 18.15
N GLY A 57 -1.43 10.32 17.64
CA GLY A 57 -1.62 10.12 16.20
C GLY A 57 -2.06 8.71 15.84
N TYR A 58 -1.54 8.21 14.72
CA TYR A 58 -1.88 6.93 14.10
C TYR A 58 -0.70 5.96 14.14
N SER A 59 -0.97 4.68 14.29
CA SER A 59 0.04 3.60 14.33
C SER A 59 -0.62 2.27 13.95
N LEU A 60 0.17 1.33 13.43
CA LEU A 60 -0.24 -0.06 13.25
C LEU A 60 0.04 -0.85 14.53
N PRO A 61 -0.78 -1.87 14.87
CA PRO A 61 -0.52 -2.74 16.02
C PRO A 61 0.86 -3.40 15.99
N GLU A 62 1.31 -3.77 14.79
CA GLU A 62 2.61 -4.37 14.52
C GLU A 62 3.18 -3.79 13.22
N PRO A 63 4.51 -3.71 13.08
CA PRO A 63 5.14 -3.34 11.82
C PRO A 63 4.77 -4.34 10.72
N ILE A 64 4.59 -3.85 9.51
CA ILE A 64 4.29 -4.70 8.34
C ILE A 64 5.37 -4.55 7.29
N GLN A 65 5.69 -5.66 6.63
CA GLN A 65 6.58 -5.63 5.49
C GLN A 65 5.75 -5.52 4.20
N LEU A 66 5.78 -4.36 3.58
CA LEU A 66 5.15 -4.15 2.28
C LEU A 66 5.94 -4.87 1.17
N LEU A 67 5.22 -5.28 0.12
CA LEU A 67 5.86 -5.77 -1.10
C LEU A 67 6.64 -4.63 -1.76
N ASP A 68 7.86 -4.93 -2.18
CA ASP A 68 8.77 -3.99 -2.82
C ASP A 68 9.14 -4.53 -4.20
N ALA A 69 8.70 -3.82 -5.24
CA ALA A 69 8.89 -4.23 -6.62
C ALA A 69 10.37 -4.32 -6.98
N ASP A 70 11.16 -3.30 -6.62
CA ASP A 70 12.59 -3.25 -6.93
C ASP A 70 13.34 -4.37 -6.20
N ARG A 71 12.97 -4.65 -4.94
CA ARG A 71 13.57 -5.74 -4.16
C ARG A 71 13.20 -7.12 -4.72
N ILE A 72 11.98 -7.30 -5.20
CA ILE A 72 11.55 -8.55 -5.85
C ILE A 72 12.29 -8.72 -7.18
N HIS A 73 12.28 -7.71 -8.05
CA HIS A 73 12.92 -7.78 -9.37
C HIS A 73 14.44 -7.95 -9.29
N SER A 74 15.10 -7.35 -8.31
CA SER A 74 16.56 -7.52 -8.12
C SER A 74 16.98 -8.92 -7.69
N GLN A 75 16.05 -9.76 -7.24
CA GLN A 75 16.31 -11.15 -6.82
C GLN A 75 15.82 -12.18 -7.83
N LEU A 76 15.25 -11.76 -8.96
CA LEU A 76 14.76 -12.65 -9.99
C LEU A 76 15.73 -12.71 -11.16
N ASP A 77 16.09 -13.93 -11.56
CA ASP A 77 16.98 -14.15 -12.71
C ASP A 77 16.25 -13.93 -14.05
N SER A 78 14.93 -14.16 -14.08
CA SER A 78 14.09 -14.00 -15.27
C SER A 78 12.59 -13.97 -14.92
N GLY A 79 11.76 -13.57 -15.89
CA GLY A 79 10.30 -13.50 -15.75
C GLY A 79 9.80 -12.12 -15.32
N ASN A 80 8.60 -11.75 -15.76
CA ASN A 80 8.00 -10.48 -15.36
C ASN A 80 7.05 -10.70 -14.19
N VAL A 81 7.32 -10.05 -13.06
CA VAL A 81 6.43 -10.08 -11.90
C VAL A 81 5.78 -8.71 -11.75
N ALA A 82 4.46 -8.63 -11.98
CA ALA A 82 3.70 -7.44 -11.65
C ALA A 82 3.48 -7.39 -10.13
N VAL A 83 3.91 -6.32 -9.49
CA VAL A 83 3.70 -6.07 -8.05
C VAL A 83 2.68 -4.94 -7.92
N LEU A 84 1.45 -5.30 -7.52
CA LEU A 84 0.29 -4.41 -7.58
C LEU A 84 -0.35 -4.31 -6.18
N PRO A 85 -0.06 -3.24 -5.40
CA PRO A 85 -0.49 -3.15 -4.00
C PRO A 85 -2.00 -3.25 -3.75
N VAL A 86 -2.81 -2.87 -4.73
CA VAL A 86 -4.28 -2.98 -4.68
C VAL A 86 -4.78 -3.39 -6.04
N ILE A 87 -5.48 -4.52 -6.09
CA ILE A 87 -6.13 -5.03 -7.30
C ILE A 87 -7.37 -5.84 -6.93
N ASP A 88 -8.32 -5.93 -7.86
CA ASP A 88 -9.52 -6.75 -7.68
C ASP A 88 -9.19 -8.25 -7.65
N SER A 89 -8.35 -8.71 -8.59
CA SER A 89 -7.88 -10.10 -8.65
C SER A 89 -6.59 -10.22 -9.44
N THR A 90 -5.58 -10.89 -8.85
CA THR A 90 -4.33 -11.26 -9.53
C THR A 90 -4.56 -12.25 -10.66
N ASN A 91 -5.51 -13.19 -10.51
CA ASN A 91 -5.87 -14.12 -11.58
C ASN A 91 -6.53 -13.40 -12.75
N GLN A 92 -7.51 -12.51 -12.49
CA GLN A 92 -8.16 -11.76 -13.57
C GLN A 92 -7.17 -10.87 -14.31
N TYR A 93 -6.24 -10.24 -13.60
CA TYR A 93 -5.17 -9.43 -14.19
C TYR A 93 -4.35 -10.19 -15.24
N LEU A 94 -4.03 -11.46 -14.95
CA LEU A 94 -3.29 -12.34 -15.86
C LEU A 94 -4.19 -12.84 -17.00
N LEU A 95 -5.43 -13.23 -16.71
CA LEU A 95 -6.40 -13.70 -17.72
C LEU A 95 -6.64 -12.64 -18.80
N ASP A 96 -6.78 -11.37 -18.42
CA ASP A 96 -7.00 -10.25 -19.34
C ASP A 96 -5.79 -10.01 -20.28
N ARG A 97 -4.60 -10.52 -19.93
CA ARG A 97 -3.34 -10.32 -20.64
C ARG A 97 -2.78 -11.60 -21.26
N ILE A 98 -3.56 -12.69 -21.31
CA ILE A 98 -3.06 -14.02 -21.68
C ILE A 98 -2.30 -14.10 -23.00
N GLY A 99 -2.62 -13.23 -23.98
CA GLY A 99 -1.93 -13.15 -25.28
C GLY A 99 -0.57 -12.45 -25.24
N GLU A 100 -0.27 -11.70 -24.18
CA GLU A 100 0.99 -10.97 -23.97
C GLU A 100 1.92 -11.70 -23.00
N LEU A 101 1.38 -12.61 -22.18
CA LEU A 101 2.11 -13.33 -21.15
C LEU A 101 3.02 -14.41 -21.73
N ARG A 102 4.15 -14.62 -21.04
CA ARG A 102 5.07 -15.74 -21.25
C ARG A 102 5.02 -16.69 -20.06
N SER A 103 5.44 -17.94 -20.28
CA SER A 103 5.62 -18.89 -19.18
C SER A 103 6.60 -18.32 -18.15
N GLY A 104 6.15 -18.19 -16.91
CA GLY A 104 6.90 -17.58 -15.82
C GLY A 104 6.48 -16.17 -15.43
N ASP A 105 5.63 -15.50 -16.23
CA ASP A 105 5.05 -14.22 -15.80
C ASP A 105 4.08 -14.43 -14.63
N ALA A 106 4.15 -13.54 -13.65
CA ALA A 106 3.38 -13.63 -12.42
C ALA A 106 2.81 -12.27 -11.99
N CYS A 107 1.81 -12.30 -11.11
CA CYS A 107 1.23 -11.13 -10.49
C CYS A 107 1.11 -11.39 -8.99
N VAL A 108 1.59 -10.45 -8.18
CA VAL A 108 1.44 -10.45 -6.72
C VAL A 108 0.78 -9.15 -6.27
N ALA A 109 -0.08 -9.26 -5.27
CA ALA A 109 -0.81 -8.17 -4.65
C ALA A 109 -0.95 -8.44 -3.15
#